data_AF-A0A925KPG8-F1
#
_entry.id   AF-A0A925KPG8-F1
#
_cell.length_a   1.000
_cell.length_b   1.000
_cell.length_c   1.000
_cell.angle_alpha   90.00
_cell.angle_beta   90.00
_cell.angle_gamma   90.00
#
_symmetry.space_group_name_H-M   'P 1'
#
loop_
_entity.id
_entity.type
_entity.pdbx_description
1 polymer ?
#
loop_
_entity_poly.entity_id
_entity_poly.type
_entity_poly.pdbx_seq_one_letter_code
_entity_poly.pdbx_strand_id
1 'polypeptide(L)'
;MVNKLLIAILLFVPLSAAGQLRELPDFTGVAEKQGAAVVNISTISQPRQSRAEHPPVPNLPEDDPFFEFFRKYGPPGEGAPRDFDTKSLGSGFIISRDGYVLTNAHVVAMADEITVKLVDKREFKASVIGTDRRTDIALIKIDGSDLPRLDFGDPSKLKVGEWVIAIGSPFGFENTMTAGIVSAKGRSLPQDSFVPFIQTDVAINPGNSGGPLLNLQGEVVGINSQIYSRT
;
A
#
# COMPACT_ATOMS: atom_id res chain seq x y z
N MET A 1 33.69 -80.73 -14.04
CA MET A 1 32.31 -80.25 -13.81
C MET A 1 32.41 -78.88 -13.14
N VAL A 2 32.16 -77.81 -13.89
CA VAL A 2 32.24 -76.42 -13.41
C VAL A 2 30.81 -75.93 -13.21
N ASN A 3 30.42 -75.58 -11.98
CA ASN A 3 29.15 -74.90 -11.74
C ASN A 3 29.43 -73.50 -11.22
N LYS A 4 29.06 -72.50 -12.03
CA LYS A 4 29.27 -71.07 -11.78
C LYS A 4 28.27 -70.60 -10.72
N LEU A 5 28.77 -70.10 -9.60
CA LEU A 5 27.98 -69.39 -8.60
C LEU A 5 27.83 -67.93 -9.05
N LEU A 6 26.64 -67.53 -9.52
CA LEU A 6 26.30 -66.13 -9.74
C LEU A 6 25.93 -65.49 -8.39
N ILE A 7 26.76 -64.57 -7.91
CA ILE A 7 26.43 -63.66 -6.81
C ILE A 7 25.69 -62.46 -7.43
N ALA A 8 24.39 -62.35 -7.16
CA ALA A 8 23.62 -61.15 -7.49
C ALA A 8 23.85 -60.09 -6.41
N ILE A 9 24.64 -59.07 -6.75
CA ILE A 9 24.80 -57.87 -5.91
C ILE A 9 23.55 -57.00 -6.14
N LEU A 10 22.65 -56.95 -5.16
CA LEU A 10 21.60 -55.93 -5.11
C LEU A 10 22.25 -54.58 -4.77
N LEU A 11 22.39 -53.73 -5.79
CA LEU A 11 22.73 -52.32 -5.62
C LEU A 11 21.56 -51.61 -4.93
N PHE A 12 21.72 -51.35 -3.64
CA PHE A 12 20.86 -50.42 -2.90
C PHE A 12 21.23 -49.01 -3.37
N VAL A 13 20.52 -48.48 -4.37
CA VAL A 13 20.62 -47.08 -4.74
C VAL A 13 19.88 -46.27 -3.66
N PRO A 14 20.56 -45.41 -2.89
CA PRO A 14 19.83 -44.54 -1.99
C PRO A 14 18.96 -43.63 -2.85
N LEU A 15 17.65 -43.65 -2.60
CA LEU A 15 16.71 -42.70 -3.17
C LEU A 15 17.11 -41.34 -2.61
N SER A 16 17.86 -40.56 -3.39
CA SER A 16 18.24 -39.20 -3.02
C SER A 16 16.96 -38.44 -2.66
N ALA A 17 16.81 -38.09 -1.38
CA ALA A 17 15.81 -37.14 -0.97
C ALA A 17 16.08 -35.86 -1.75
N ALA A 18 15.29 -35.60 -2.79
CA ALA A 18 15.30 -34.31 -3.46
C ALA A 18 14.98 -33.28 -2.39
N GLY A 19 16.00 -32.55 -1.93
CA GLY A 19 15.77 -31.40 -1.07
C GLY A 19 14.80 -30.49 -1.81
N GLN A 20 13.65 -30.18 -1.20
CA GLN A 20 12.83 -29.08 -1.67
C GLN A 20 13.70 -27.83 -1.59
N LEU A 21 14.25 -27.43 -2.73
CA LEU A 21 14.77 -26.09 -2.91
C LEU A 21 13.61 -25.17 -2.53
N ARG A 22 13.74 -24.48 -1.39
CA ARG A 22 12.82 -23.41 -1.05
C ARG A 22 13.07 -22.32 -2.06
N GLU A 23 12.27 -22.30 -3.13
CA GLU A 23 12.26 -21.21 -4.09
C GLU A 23 12.00 -19.90 -3.34
N LEU A 24 12.70 -18.85 -3.75
CA LEU A 24 12.44 -17.52 -3.24
C LEU A 24 11.03 -17.09 -3.66
N PRO A 25 10.34 -16.25 -2.86
CA PRO A 25 9.03 -15.76 -3.25
C PRO A 25 9.11 -15.00 -4.58
N ASP A 26 8.16 -15.28 -5.46
CA ASP A 26 7.94 -14.53 -6.69
C ASP A 26 6.78 -13.54 -6.49
N PHE A 27 7.08 -12.26 -6.65
CA PHE A 27 6.13 -11.16 -6.47
C PHE A 27 5.55 -10.64 -7.79
N THR A 28 6.08 -11.08 -8.94
CA THR A 28 5.72 -10.56 -10.26
C THR A 28 4.23 -10.75 -10.57
N GLY A 29 3.68 -11.93 -10.25
CA GLY A 29 2.26 -12.21 -10.45
C GLY A 29 1.33 -11.33 -9.62
N VAL A 30 1.75 -10.90 -8.42
CA VAL A 30 0.98 -9.93 -7.61
C VAL A 30 1.10 -8.53 -8.23
N ALA A 31 2.28 -8.15 -8.71
CA ALA A 31 2.50 -6.85 -9.35
C ALA A 31 1.63 -6.66 -10.58
N GLU A 32 1.60 -7.64 -11.47
CA GLU A 32 0.84 -7.58 -12.73
C GLU A 32 -0.67 -7.55 -12.49
N LYS A 33 -1.17 -8.39 -11.59
CA LYS A 33 -2.62 -8.56 -11.41
C LYS A 33 -3.21 -7.48 -10.50
N GLN A 34 -2.52 -7.17 -9.40
CA GLN A 34 -3.11 -6.37 -8.33
C GLN A 34 -2.79 -4.88 -8.47
N GLY A 35 -1.69 -4.53 -9.16
CA GLY A 35 -1.34 -3.14 -9.44
C GLY A 35 -2.46 -2.39 -10.15
N ALA A 36 -3.17 -3.03 -11.08
CA ALA A 36 -4.27 -2.43 -11.83
C ALA A 36 -5.43 -1.88 -10.97
N ALA A 37 -5.65 -2.48 -9.78
CA ALA A 37 -6.69 -2.04 -8.85
C ALA A 37 -6.20 -0.99 -7.84
N VAL A 38 -4.90 -0.68 -7.83
CA VAL A 38 -4.30 0.34 -6.96
C VAL A 38 -4.28 1.67 -7.69
N VAL A 39 -4.82 2.70 -7.03
CA VAL A 39 -5.07 4.00 -7.63
C VAL A 39 -4.27 5.08 -6.93
N ASN A 40 -3.92 6.11 -7.70
CA ASN A 40 -3.46 7.37 -7.13
C ASN A 40 -4.67 8.21 -6.69
N ILE A 41 -4.53 8.87 -5.55
CA ILE A 41 -5.51 9.84 -5.05
C ILE A 41 -4.82 11.18 -4.94
N SER A 42 -5.41 12.17 -5.61
CA SER A 42 -4.99 13.56 -5.54
C SER A 42 -6.14 14.41 -5.03
N THR A 43 -5.85 15.31 -4.11
CA THR A 43 -6.83 16.27 -3.60
C THR A 43 -6.46 17.69 -3.98
N ILE A 44 -7.46 18.54 -4.14
CA ILE A 44 -7.27 19.98 -4.28
C ILE A 44 -8.06 20.65 -3.15
N SER A 45 -7.40 21.56 -2.43
CA SER A 45 -8.02 22.41 -1.41
C SER A 45 -7.79 23.87 -1.78
N GLN A 46 -8.86 24.66 -1.82
CA GLN A 46 -8.78 26.10 -2.02
C GLN A 46 -8.12 26.74 -0.79
N PRO A 47 -7.13 27.64 -0.98
CA PRO A 47 -6.52 28.34 0.13
C PRO A 47 -7.55 29.23 0.82
N ARG A 48 -8.01 28.82 2.01
CA ARG A 48 -8.72 29.72 2.91
C ARG A 48 -7.72 30.76 3.38
N GLN A 49 -7.83 31.99 2.87
CA GLN A 49 -7.03 33.16 3.23
C GLN A 49 -6.71 33.20 4.74
N SER A 50 -5.59 32.60 5.11
CA SER A 50 -5.03 32.62 6.44
C SER A 50 -3.63 33.16 6.27
N ARG A 51 -3.49 34.43 6.61
CA ARG A 51 -2.28 35.23 6.55
C ARG A 51 -1.23 34.59 7.48
N ALA A 52 -0.35 33.74 6.95
CA ALA A 52 0.80 33.20 7.69
C ALA A 52 2.02 33.04 6.78
N GLU A 53 3.14 33.59 7.24
CA GLU A 53 4.43 33.73 6.54
C GLU A 53 5.29 32.44 6.59
N HIS A 54 4.79 31.27 6.19
CA HIS A 54 5.56 30.00 6.28
C HIS A 54 5.81 29.35 4.89
N PRO A 55 6.97 28.68 4.71
CA PRO A 55 7.48 28.19 3.43
C PRO A 55 6.57 27.10 2.81
N PRO A 56 6.69 26.82 1.49
CA PRO A 56 5.75 25.97 0.76
C PRO A 56 5.94 24.50 1.11
N VAL A 57 5.28 24.05 2.18
CA VAL A 57 4.98 22.63 2.40
C VAL A 57 3.64 22.31 1.73
N PRO A 58 3.45 21.08 1.18
CA PRO A 58 2.10 20.58 0.89
C PRO A 58 1.22 20.79 2.12
N ASN A 59 -0.04 21.20 1.93
CA ASN A 59 -0.98 21.50 3.01
C ASN A 59 -1.46 20.22 3.70
N LEU A 60 -0.51 19.52 4.31
CA LEU A 60 -0.71 18.41 5.21
C LEU A 60 -0.91 19.02 6.61
N PRO A 61 -1.90 18.56 7.38
CA PRO A 61 -2.00 18.90 8.79
C PRO A 61 -0.66 18.62 9.53
N GLU A 62 -0.32 19.42 10.53
CA GLU A 62 0.94 19.22 11.28
C GLU A 62 1.00 17.88 12.03
N ASP A 63 -0.16 17.27 12.27
CA ASP A 63 -0.34 15.93 12.82
C ASP A 63 -0.28 14.80 11.77
N ASP A 64 -0.11 15.13 10.48
CA ASP A 64 0.03 14.12 9.43
C ASP A 64 1.36 13.34 9.57
N PRO A 65 1.35 11.99 9.54
CA PRO A 65 2.55 11.16 9.67
C PRO A 65 3.65 11.44 8.64
N PHE A 66 3.32 12.07 7.50
CA PHE A 66 4.25 12.40 6.42
C PHE A 66 4.65 13.88 6.38
N PHE A 67 4.10 14.73 7.26
CA PHE A 67 4.39 16.16 7.29
C PHE A 67 5.90 16.45 7.33
N GLU A 68 6.62 15.80 8.23
CA GLU A 68 8.08 15.95 8.40
C GLU A 68 8.88 15.49 7.17
N PHE A 69 8.41 14.45 6.48
CA PHE A 69 9.06 13.98 5.25
C PHE A 69 8.98 15.06 4.16
N PHE A 70 7.79 15.59 3.91
CA PHE A 70 7.58 16.57 2.84
C PHE A 70 8.24 17.91 3.14
N ARG A 71 8.29 18.33 4.41
CA ARG A 71 9.04 19.53 4.83
C ARG A 71 10.52 19.44 4.51
N LYS A 72 11.12 18.24 4.64
CA LYS A 72 12.57 18.05 4.52
C LYS A 72 13.04 17.67 3.11
N TYR A 73 12.21 16.97 2.33
CA TYR A 73 12.61 16.40 1.04
C TYR A 73 11.67 16.78 -0.12
N GLY A 74 10.70 17.66 0.12
CA GLY A 74 9.84 18.22 -0.92
C GLY A 74 10.64 19.05 -1.95
N PRO A 75 10.13 19.21 -3.18
CA PRO A 75 10.82 19.95 -4.23
C PRO A 75 11.11 21.40 -3.79
N PRO A 76 12.33 21.93 -4.05
CA PRO A 76 12.66 23.32 -3.73
C PRO A 76 11.75 24.29 -4.49
N GLY A 77 11.00 25.12 -3.77
CA GLY A 77 10.17 26.16 -4.37
C GLY A 77 11.02 27.31 -4.93
N GLU A 78 11.11 27.42 -6.26
CA GLU A 78 11.53 28.65 -6.92
C GLU A 78 10.39 29.69 -6.86
N GLY A 79 10.73 30.90 -6.40
CA GLY A 79 9.78 31.95 -6.06
C GLY A 79 8.88 32.42 -7.21
N ALA A 80 7.57 32.27 -7.02
CA ALA A 80 6.53 33.15 -7.56
C ALA A 80 5.26 32.98 -6.69
N PRO A 81 4.56 34.07 -6.31
CA PRO A 81 3.26 33.95 -5.67
C PRO A 81 2.23 33.56 -6.73
N ARG A 82 2.01 32.26 -6.88
CA ARG A 82 0.79 31.73 -7.49
C ARG A 82 -0.05 31.20 -6.34
N ASP A 83 -1.36 31.45 -6.40
CA ASP A 83 -2.33 30.72 -5.58
C ASP A 83 -2.14 29.23 -5.88
N PHE A 84 -1.30 28.56 -5.09
CA PHE A 84 -1.05 27.15 -5.26
C PHE A 84 -2.20 26.42 -4.59
N ASP A 85 -3.09 25.85 -5.41
CA ASP A 85 -3.89 24.69 -5.03
C ASP A 85 -2.94 23.68 -4.39
N THR A 86 -3.12 23.45 -3.09
CA THR A 86 -2.28 22.52 -2.35
C THR A 86 -2.74 21.11 -2.68
N LYS A 87 -1.88 20.36 -3.40
CA LYS A 87 -2.18 18.98 -3.80
C LYS A 87 -1.71 18.01 -2.73
N SER A 88 -2.64 17.33 -2.05
CA SER A 88 -2.28 16.13 -1.28
C SER A 88 -2.19 14.93 -2.21
N LEU A 89 -1.29 14.00 -1.90
CA LEU A 89 -0.97 12.83 -2.73
C LEU A 89 -0.99 11.57 -1.87
N GLY A 90 -1.86 10.64 -2.22
CA GLY A 90 -1.96 9.34 -1.57
C GLY A 90 -2.27 8.23 -2.58
N SER A 91 -2.53 7.05 -2.03
CA SER A 91 -2.99 5.87 -2.76
C SER A 91 -4.33 5.39 -2.23
N GLY A 92 -5.01 4.58 -3.03
CA GLY A 92 -6.15 3.79 -2.60
C GLY A 92 -6.20 2.49 -3.40
N PHE A 93 -7.22 1.69 -3.17
CA PHE A 93 -7.49 0.52 -3.99
C PHE A 93 -8.98 0.27 -4.16
N ILE A 94 -9.34 -0.20 -5.35
CA ILE A 94 -10.70 -0.48 -5.76
C ILE A 94 -11.15 -1.81 -5.12
N ILE A 95 -12.30 -1.80 -4.46
CA ILE A 95 -12.86 -2.97 -3.77
C ILE A 95 -14.10 -3.53 -4.49
N SER A 96 -14.63 -2.83 -5.49
CA SER A 96 -15.80 -3.23 -6.24
C SER A 96 -15.72 -2.81 -7.71
N ARG A 97 -16.35 -3.60 -8.59
CA ARG A 97 -16.33 -3.34 -10.04
C ARG A 97 -17.06 -2.06 -10.44
N ASP A 98 -17.96 -1.57 -9.59
CA ASP A 98 -18.71 -0.33 -9.77
C ASP A 98 -18.00 0.89 -9.16
N GLY A 99 -16.81 0.74 -8.55
CA GLY A 99 -15.92 1.88 -8.25
C GLY A 99 -15.90 2.36 -6.80
N TYR A 100 -16.19 1.50 -5.82
CA TYR A 100 -15.85 1.79 -4.43
C TYR A 100 -14.35 1.64 -4.21
N VAL A 101 -13.75 2.61 -3.53
CA VAL A 101 -12.30 2.70 -3.28
C VAL A 101 -12.05 2.94 -1.80
N LEU A 102 -11.15 2.15 -1.21
CA LEU A 102 -10.64 2.38 0.14
C LEU A 102 -9.33 3.17 0.10
N THR A 103 -9.16 4.04 1.08
CA THR A 103 -7.94 4.80 1.34
C THR A 103 -7.91 5.24 2.82
N ASN A 104 -6.94 6.06 3.20
CA ASN A 104 -6.93 6.65 4.53
C ASN A 104 -7.81 7.88 4.66
N ALA A 105 -8.29 8.14 5.87
CA ALA A 105 -9.09 9.32 6.16
C ALA A 105 -8.28 10.62 6.01
N HIS A 106 -7.01 10.61 6.41
CA HIS A 106 -6.13 11.79 6.25
C HIS A 106 -5.86 12.13 4.78
N VAL A 107 -5.79 11.14 3.88
CA VAL A 107 -5.53 11.34 2.44
C VAL A 107 -6.62 12.20 1.79
N VAL A 108 -7.87 12.04 2.22
CA VAL A 108 -9.04 12.76 1.67
C VAL A 108 -9.52 13.89 2.58
N ALA A 109 -8.79 14.18 3.66
CA ALA A 109 -9.19 15.20 4.62
C ALA A 109 -9.15 16.60 4.00
N MET A 110 -10.22 17.38 4.20
CA MET A 110 -10.33 18.79 3.78
C MET A 110 -10.15 19.04 2.27
N ALA A 111 -10.33 18.02 1.45
CA ALA A 111 -10.33 18.13 0.00
C ALA A 111 -11.64 18.79 -0.49
N ASP A 112 -11.53 19.82 -1.33
CA ASP A 112 -12.68 20.37 -2.06
C ASP A 112 -12.99 19.50 -3.29
N GLU A 113 -11.94 19.00 -3.95
CA GLU A 113 -12.04 18.05 -5.05
C GLU A 113 -11.10 16.86 -4.82
N ILE A 114 -11.58 15.66 -5.13
CA ILE A 114 -10.80 14.42 -5.09
C ILE A 114 -10.79 13.82 -6.49
N THR A 115 -9.58 13.62 -7.02
CA THR A 115 -9.36 12.96 -8.30
C THR A 115 -8.62 11.65 -8.08
N VAL A 116 -9.22 10.58 -8.58
CA VAL A 116 -8.67 9.22 -8.56
C VAL A 116 -8.13 8.90 -9.95
N LYS A 117 -6.88 8.47 -10.02
CA LYS A 117 -6.22 8.10 -11.27
C LYS A 117 -5.80 6.63 -11.25
N LEU A 118 -6.20 5.91 -12.29
CA LEU A 118 -5.85 4.50 -12.49
C LEU A 118 -4.52 4.38 -13.26
N VAL A 119 -3.92 3.19 -13.20
CA VAL A 119 -2.65 2.86 -13.90
C VAL A 119 -2.79 2.98 -15.41
N ASP A 120 -4.00 2.75 -15.94
CA ASP A 120 -4.34 2.90 -17.35
C ASP A 120 -4.60 4.36 -17.77
N LYS A 121 -4.30 5.31 -16.89
CA LYS A 121 -4.43 6.77 -17.06
C LYS A 121 -5.85 7.30 -17.10
N ARG A 122 -6.88 6.47 -16.83
CA ARG A 122 -8.23 7.00 -16.60
C ARG A 122 -8.26 7.81 -15.31
N GLU A 123 -8.98 8.93 -15.35
CA GLU A 123 -9.17 9.83 -14.22
C GLU A 123 -10.65 9.99 -13.91
N PHE A 124 -10.96 9.99 -12.62
CA PHE A 124 -12.33 10.06 -12.11
C PHE A 124 -12.40 11.07 -10.98
N LYS A 125 -13.46 11.89 -10.99
CA LYS A 125 -13.85 12.61 -9.78
C LYS A 125 -14.43 11.61 -8.79
N ALA A 126 -14.05 11.74 -7.53
CA ALA A 126 -14.53 10.89 -6.46
C ALA A 126 -15.43 11.66 -5.49
N SER A 127 -16.44 10.97 -4.98
CA SER A 127 -17.25 11.43 -3.86
C SER A 127 -16.90 10.66 -2.61
N VAL A 128 -16.83 11.34 -1.46
CA VAL A 128 -16.67 10.68 -0.16
C VAL A 128 -18.01 10.04 0.24
N ILE A 129 -17.99 8.73 0.46
CA ILE A 129 -19.16 7.98 0.96
C ILE A 129 -19.16 7.96 2.49
N GLY A 130 -17.98 7.83 3.10
CA GLY A 130 -17.82 7.88 4.55
C GLY A 130 -16.36 7.94 4.96
N THR A 131 -16.10 8.51 6.14
CA THR A 131 -14.77 8.51 6.77
C THR A 131 -14.91 8.13 8.24
N ASP A 132 -13.97 7.32 8.72
CA ASP A 132 -13.74 7.07 10.14
C ASP A 132 -12.32 7.53 10.49
N ARG A 133 -12.23 8.71 11.09
CA ARG A 133 -10.94 9.29 11.50
C ARG A 133 -10.26 8.51 12.60
N ARG A 134 -11.01 7.77 13.44
CA ARG A 134 -10.42 7.01 14.57
C ARG A 134 -9.65 5.80 14.09
N THR A 135 -10.06 5.23 12.97
CA THR A 135 -9.37 4.11 12.31
C THR A 135 -8.51 4.57 11.13
N ASP A 136 -8.53 5.87 10.82
CA ASP A 136 -7.93 6.47 9.65
C ASP A 136 -8.35 5.80 8.33
N ILE A 137 -9.64 5.47 8.17
CA ILE A 137 -10.19 4.84 6.95
C ILE A 137 -11.19 5.76 6.26
N ALA A 138 -11.15 5.81 4.94
CA ALA A 138 -12.15 6.44 4.09
C ALA A 138 -12.65 5.49 3.00
N LEU A 139 -13.94 5.58 2.72
CA LEU A 139 -14.58 4.99 1.55
C LEU A 139 -14.98 6.11 0.59
N ILE A 140 -14.45 6.08 -0.62
CA ILE A 140 -14.82 7.00 -1.70
C ILE A 140 -15.41 6.22 -2.88
N LYS A 141 -16.13 6.93 -3.75
CA LYS A 141 -16.81 6.37 -4.91
C LYS A 141 -16.42 7.12 -6.17
N ILE A 142 -15.99 6.38 -7.20
CA ILE A 142 -15.80 6.86 -8.56
C ILE A 142 -16.87 6.28 -9.49
N ASP A 143 -17.20 6.97 -10.57
CA ASP A 143 -18.15 6.48 -11.57
C ASP A 143 -17.43 5.70 -12.68
N GLY A 144 -17.50 4.38 -12.60
CA GLY A 144 -16.90 3.48 -13.58
C GLY A 144 -17.55 2.09 -13.54
N SER A 145 -17.37 1.35 -14.62
CA SER A 145 -17.89 0.00 -14.80
C SER A 145 -16.77 -0.98 -15.11
N ASP A 146 -16.91 -2.20 -14.61
CA ASP A 146 -15.97 -3.31 -14.81
C ASP A 146 -14.53 -2.95 -14.41
N LEU A 147 -14.42 -2.22 -13.31
CA LEU A 147 -13.13 -1.81 -12.76
C LEU A 147 -12.40 -3.01 -12.13
N PRO A 148 -11.05 -3.07 -12.23
CA PRO A 148 -10.27 -4.05 -11.49
C PRO A 148 -10.49 -3.83 -9.99
N ARG A 149 -10.55 -4.92 -9.21
CA ARG A 149 -10.77 -4.85 -7.76
C ARG A 149 -9.85 -5.83 -7.04
N LEU A 150 -9.60 -5.54 -5.77
CA LEU A 150 -8.91 -6.46 -4.88
C LEU A 150 -9.89 -7.27 -4.04
N ASP A 151 -9.47 -8.50 -3.71
CA ASP A 151 -10.14 -9.38 -2.77
C ASP A 151 -9.50 -9.24 -1.38
N PHE A 152 -10.30 -9.45 -0.34
CA PHE A 152 -9.83 -9.39 1.04
C PHE A 152 -9.41 -10.77 1.52
N GLY A 153 -8.25 -10.81 2.17
CA GLY A 153 -7.77 -11.97 2.90
C GLY A 153 -8.22 -11.94 4.36
N ASP A 154 -7.73 -12.89 5.14
CA ASP A 154 -7.98 -12.95 6.57
C ASP A 154 -6.72 -12.54 7.37
N PRO A 155 -6.63 -11.30 7.89
CA PRO A 155 -5.49 -10.85 8.66
C PRO A 155 -5.31 -11.58 10.00
N SER A 156 -6.34 -12.29 10.49
CA SER A 156 -6.20 -13.12 11.70
C SER A 156 -5.29 -14.33 11.46
N LYS A 157 -5.27 -14.86 10.22
CA LYS A 157 -4.43 -16.00 9.82
C LYS A 157 -2.99 -15.63 9.50
N LEU A 158 -2.74 -14.36 9.21
CA LEU A 158 -1.41 -13.83 8.91
C LEU A 158 -0.42 -14.12 10.05
N LYS A 159 0.80 -14.55 9.75
CA LYS A 159 1.83 -14.86 10.77
C LYS A 159 3.03 -13.94 10.70
N VAL A 160 3.67 -13.73 11.84
CA VAL A 160 4.98 -13.06 11.90
C VAL A 160 5.97 -13.88 11.07
N GLY A 161 6.71 -13.20 10.19
CA GLY A 161 7.63 -13.81 9.22
C GLY A 161 7.01 -14.14 7.85
N GLU A 162 5.69 -14.01 7.67
CA GLU A 162 5.08 -14.15 6.35
C GLU A 162 5.39 -12.94 5.47
N TRP A 163 5.64 -13.20 4.19
CA TRP A 163 5.86 -12.18 3.18
C TRP A 163 4.59 -11.36 2.95
N VAL A 164 4.78 -10.06 2.91
CA VAL A 164 3.75 -9.07 2.57
C VAL A 164 4.30 -8.04 1.61
N ILE A 165 3.40 -7.43 0.85
CA ILE A 165 3.73 -6.54 -0.25
C ILE A 165 2.89 -5.27 -0.09
N ALA A 166 3.53 -4.11 -0.05
CA ALA A 166 2.81 -2.85 -0.19
C ALA A 166 2.84 -2.41 -1.64
N ILE A 167 1.69 -1.96 -2.13
CA ILE A 167 1.58 -1.30 -3.43
C ILE A 167 1.02 0.10 -3.20
N GLY A 168 1.64 1.09 -3.84
CA GLY A 168 1.08 2.42 -3.99
C GLY A 168 1.16 2.88 -5.44
N SER A 169 0.59 4.06 -5.70
CA SER A 169 0.76 4.79 -6.95
C SER A 169 1.21 6.22 -6.63
N PRO A 170 2.44 6.40 -6.10
CA PRO A 170 2.97 7.72 -5.90
C PRO A 170 3.07 8.42 -7.27
N PHE A 171 2.58 9.65 -7.35
CA PHE A 171 2.63 10.53 -8.53
C PHE A 171 1.77 10.10 -9.74
N GLY A 172 1.05 8.98 -9.66
CA GLY A 172 0.05 8.58 -10.67
C GLY A 172 0.64 8.27 -12.06
N PHE A 173 1.91 7.86 -12.12
CA PHE A 173 2.58 7.44 -13.36
C PHE A 173 2.71 5.91 -13.44
N GLU A 174 3.24 5.29 -12.38
CA GLU A 174 3.41 3.84 -12.26
C GLU A 174 3.16 3.41 -10.81
N ASN A 175 2.79 2.14 -10.61
CA ASN A 175 2.72 1.60 -9.26
C ASN A 175 4.13 1.46 -8.69
N THR A 176 4.30 1.80 -7.42
CA THR A 176 5.48 1.43 -6.64
C THR A 176 5.13 0.22 -5.80
N MET A 177 5.97 -0.81 -5.85
CA MET A 177 5.83 -2.01 -5.06
C MET A 177 7.05 -2.20 -4.17
N THR A 178 6.81 -2.51 -2.90
CA THR A 178 7.84 -2.87 -1.94
C THR A 178 7.41 -4.13 -1.19
N ALA A 179 8.37 -5.01 -0.89
CA ALA A 179 8.11 -6.28 -0.22
C ALA A 179 8.93 -6.36 1.07
N GLY A 180 8.40 -7.14 2.01
CA GLY A 180 8.97 -7.37 3.33
C GLY A 180 8.19 -8.46 4.04
N ILE A 181 8.31 -8.53 5.37
CA ILE A 181 7.61 -9.50 6.20
C ILE A 181 6.74 -8.82 7.24
N VAL A 182 5.80 -9.59 7.78
CA VAL A 182 5.11 -9.22 9.01
C VAL A 182 6.09 -9.31 10.17
N SER A 183 6.45 -8.17 10.75
CA SER A 183 7.37 -8.10 11.88
C SER A 183 6.65 -8.29 13.22
N ALA A 184 5.40 -7.83 13.34
CA ALA A 184 4.57 -8.02 14.54
C ALA A 184 3.07 -7.83 14.23
N LYS A 185 2.21 -8.28 15.15
CA LYS A 185 0.74 -8.11 15.08
C LYS A 185 0.21 -7.54 16.39
N GLY A 186 -0.95 -6.87 16.34
CA GLY A 186 -1.69 -6.48 17.54
C GLY A 186 -1.02 -5.34 18.33
N ARG A 187 -0.17 -4.55 17.70
CA ARG A 187 0.46 -3.39 18.36
C ARG A 187 -0.59 -2.31 18.57
N SER A 188 -0.73 -1.89 19.82
CA SER A 188 -1.48 -0.69 20.21
C SER A 188 -0.49 0.46 20.36
N LEU A 189 -0.72 1.58 19.69
CA LEU A 189 0.13 2.77 19.86
C LEU A 189 -0.26 3.51 21.15
N PRO A 190 0.71 4.13 21.87
CA PRO A 190 0.47 4.73 23.19
C PRO A 190 -0.59 5.84 23.22
N GLN A 191 -0.89 6.46 22.07
CA GLN A 191 -1.82 7.58 21.95
C GLN A 191 -3.01 7.32 21.01
N ASP A 192 -3.05 6.16 20.34
CA ASP A 192 -4.13 5.79 19.40
C ASP A 192 -4.24 4.27 19.30
N SER A 193 -5.20 3.66 19.99
CA SER A 193 -5.48 2.24 19.75
C SER A 193 -6.97 1.92 19.85
N PHE A 194 -7.72 2.39 18.86
CA PHE A 194 -9.00 1.77 18.53
C PHE A 194 -8.85 0.55 17.60
N VAL A 195 -7.74 0.46 16.85
CA VAL A 195 -7.48 -0.61 15.88
C VAL A 195 -6.10 -1.24 16.10
N PRO A 196 -5.97 -2.58 16.10
CA PRO A 196 -4.68 -3.25 16.19
C PRO A 196 -3.88 -3.11 14.88
N PHE A 197 -2.63 -2.65 14.96
CA PHE A 197 -1.75 -2.53 13.79
C PHE A 197 -1.01 -3.83 13.46
N ILE A 198 -0.76 -4.03 12.16
CA ILE A 198 0.24 -4.96 11.63
C ILE A 198 1.52 -4.17 11.44
N GLN A 199 2.62 -4.63 12.05
CA GLN A 199 3.94 -4.05 11.84
C GLN A 199 4.64 -4.84 10.73
N THR A 200 5.25 -4.13 9.80
CA THR A 200 6.04 -4.70 8.71
C THR A 200 7.31 -3.89 8.49
N ASP A 201 8.32 -4.51 7.91
CA ASP A 201 9.55 -3.87 7.42
C ASP A 201 9.49 -3.52 5.94
N VAL A 202 8.32 -3.68 5.30
CA VAL A 202 8.07 -3.14 3.96
C VAL A 202 8.37 -1.65 3.95
N ALA A 203 9.18 -1.21 3.00
CA ALA A 203 9.47 0.20 2.82
C ALA A 203 8.20 0.96 2.42
N ILE A 204 7.67 1.77 3.33
CA ILE A 204 6.59 2.71 3.05
C ILE A 204 7.22 4.09 2.81
N ASN A 205 6.83 4.73 1.72
CA ASN A 205 7.21 6.09 1.37
C ASN A 205 5.93 6.91 1.18
N PRO A 206 5.99 8.26 1.26
CA PRO A 206 4.82 9.07 0.94
C PRO A 206 4.30 8.76 -0.47
N GLY A 207 2.98 8.69 -0.57
CA GLY A 207 2.27 8.22 -1.75
C GLY A 207 1.90 6.73 -1.70
N ASN A 208 2.40 5.92 -0.76
CA ASN A 208 1.87 4.57 -0.49
C ASN A 208 0.72 4.55 0.54
N SER A 209 0.55 5.63 1.30
CA SER A 209 -0.53 5.79 2.30
C SER A 209 -1.90 5.62 1.65
N GLY A 210 -2.75 4.81 2.26
CA GLY A 210 -4.05 4.40 1.77
C GLY A 210 -4.02 3.24 0.78
N GLY A 211 -2.83 2.87 0.28
CA GLY A 211 -2.63 1.68 -0.56
C GLY A 211 -2.73 0.37 0.24
N PRO A 212 -2.92 -0.77 -0.44
CA PRO A 212 -3.08 -2.05 0.21
C PRO A 212 -1.75 -2.64 0.71
N LEU A 213 -1.84 -3.42 1.79
CA LEU A 213 -0.87 -4.43 2.17
C LEU A 213 -1.41 -5.80 1.76
N LEU A 214 -0.68 -6.52 0.92
CA LEU A 214 -1.10 -7.80 0.31
C LEU A 214 -0.30 -8.97 0.87
N ASN A 215 -0.94 -10.13 0.97
CA ASN A 215 -0.24 -11.41 1.13
C ASN A 215 0.27 -11.93 -0.24
N LEU A 216 1.00 -13.06 -0.24
CA LEU A 216 1.50 -13.69 -1.48
C LEU A 216 0.39 -14.19 -2.42
N GLN A 217 -0.85 -14.33 -1.93
CA GLN A 217 -2.02 -14.67 -2.75
C GLN A 217 -2.59 -13.43 -3.46
N GLY A 218 -2.08 -12.22 -3.14
CA GLY A 218 -2.57 -10.96 -3.68
C GLY A 218 -3.85 -10.47 -3.00
N GLU A 219 -4.18 -11.00 -1.82
CA GLU A 219 -5.35 -10.60 -1.03
C GLU A 219 -4.97 -9.50 -0.04
N VAL A 220 -5.89 -8.55 0.18
CA VAL A 220 -5.69 -7.44 1.11
C VAL A 220 -5.73 -7.95 2.55
N VAL A 221 -4.63 -7.73 3.29
CA VAL A 221 -4.50 -8.04 4.72
C VAL A 221 -4.30 -6.79 5.57
N GLY A 222 -4.19 -5.62 4.97
CA GLY A 222 -4.10 -4.34 5.67
C GLY A 222 -4.13 -3.14 4.73
N ILE A 223 -4.12 -1.94 5.31
CA ILE A 223 -4.04 -0.67 4.60
C ILE A 223 -2.83 0.08 5.17
N ASN A 224 -1.94 0.54 4.29
CA ASN A 224 -0.75 1.29 4.69
C ASN A 224 -1.19 2.67 5.19
N SER A 225 -0.84 3.06 6.42
CA SER A 225 -1.28 4.33 7.01
C SER A 225 -0.12 5.17 7.52
N GLN A 226 0.61 4.70 8.54
CA GLN A 226 1.64 5.50 9.21
C GLN A 226 3.00 4.81 9.20
N ILE A 227 4.06 5.62 9.21
CA ILE A 227 5.42 5.16 9.51
C ILE A 227 5.76 5.64 10.91
N TYR A 228 6.04 4.71 11.82
CA TYR A 228 6.58 5.06 13.12
C TYR A 228 8.11 4.97 13.09
N SER A 229 8.77 6.11 12.87
CA SER A 229 10.23 6.23 12.95
C SER A 229 10.61 7.16 14.09
N ARG A 230 11.04 6.59 15.22
CA ARG A 230 11.75 7.34 16.27
C ARG A 230 13.24 7.32 15.92
N THR A 231 13.77 8.45 15.46
CA THR A 231 15.20 8.75 15.53
C THR A 231 15.48 9.59 16.77
#